data_AF-A0A561UYW3-F1
#
_entry.id   AF-A0A561UYW3-F1
#
_cell.length_a   1.000
_cell.length_b   1.000
_cell.length_c   1.000
_cell.angle_alpha   90.00
_cell.angle_beta   90.00
_cell.angle_gamma   90.00
#
_symmetry.space_group_name_H-M   'P 1'
#
loop_
_entity.id
_entity.type
_entity.pdbx_description
1 polymer ?
#
loop_
_entity_poly.entity_id
_entity_poly.type
_entity_poly.pdbx_seq_one_letter_code
_entity_poly.pdbx_strand_id
1 'polypeptide(L)'
;MAPLTRQFSSRPPQGLLCPDRTSNVRVLDLESGRRINVTHAEDAAFWEGVTVEVLRHSGVRIEEALELTHLSIRQYQRPNGEVIALLVVAPSKSDRERVIPMSAELFAVVAAIG
;
A
#
# COMPACT_ATOMS: atom_id res chain seq x y z
N MET A 1 -4.42 14.97 -33.26
CA MET A 1 -4.42 14.04 -32.11
C MET A 1 -3.35 12.99 -32.41
N ALA A 2 -2.11 13.24 -31.99
CA ALA A 2 -0.94 12.42 -32.35
C ALA A 2 -0.75 11.28 -31.33
N PRO A 3 -0.31 10.07 -31.76
CA PRO A 3 -0.17 8.93 -30.87
C PRO A 3 1.02 9.12 -29.93
N LEU A 4 0.81 8.81 -28.64
CA LEU A 4 1.86 8.80 -27.62
C LEU A 4 2.83 7.64 -27.89
N THR A 5 3.97 7.92 -28.54
CA THR A 5 5.05 6.94 -28.66
C THR A 5 5.79 6.85 -27.32
N ARG A 6 5.46 5.83 -26.52
CA ARG A 6 6.20 5.48 -25.29
C ARG A 6 7.62 5.02 -25.65
N GLN A 7 8.60 5.90 -25.52
CA GLN A 7 10.00 5.53 -25.69
C GLN A 7 10.57 5.04 -24.34
N PHE A 8 10.54 3.73 -24.13
CA PHE A 8 11.16 3.09 -22.98
C PHE A 8 12.68 3.14 -23.13
N SER A 9 13.36 3.90 -22.27
CA SER A 9 14.82 3.88 -22.19
C SER A 9 15.25 2.97 -21.04
N SER A 10 15.23 1.67 -21.29
CA SER A 10 15.93 0.69 -20.44
C SER A 10 17.40 0.66 -20.86
N ARG A 11 18.28 1.42 -20.21
CA ARG A 11 19.72 1.11 -20.28
C ARG A 11 19.98 -0.04 -19.30
N PRO A 12 20.34 -1.25 -19.76
CA PRO A 12 20.72 -2.31 -18.83
C PRO A 12 22.10 -2.00 -18.24
N PRO A 13 22.31 -2.10 -16.92
CA PRO A 13 23.66 -2.20 -16.39
C PRO A 13 24.27 -3.53 -16.87
N GLN A 14 25.45 -3.45 -17.50
CA GLN A 14 26.19 -4.61 -17.94
C GLN A 14 26.74 -5.34 -16.70
N GLY A 15 26.15 -6.49 -16.37
CA GLY A 15 26.68 -7.43 -15.38
C GLY A 15 25.65 -7.89 -14.35
N LEU A 16 25.37 -9.20 -14.38
CA LEU A 16 24.59 -10.01 -13.43
C LEU A 16 23.05 -9.80 -13.42
N LEU A 17 22.33 -10.71 -14.10
CA LEU A 17 20.94 -11.00 -13.79
C LEU A 17 20.87 -11.68 -12.41
N CYS A 18 20.48 -10.93 -11.38
CA CYS A 18 19.84 -11.48 -10.20
C CYS A 18 18.33 -11.49 -10.47
N PRO A 19 17.60 -12.59 -10.20
CA PRO A 19 16.17 -12.66 -10.46
C PRO A 19 15.40 -12.05 -9.27
N ASP A 20 15.69 -10.80 -8.91
CA ASP A 20 14.79 -9.96 -8.09
C ASP A 20 15.34 -8.53 -7.95
N ARG A 21 15.47 -7.81 -9.07
CA ARG A 21 15.59 -6.35 -9.00
C ARG A 21 14.45 -5.77 -9.79
N THR A 22 13.48 -5.19 -9.11
CA THR A 22 12.56 -4.20 -9.69
C THR A 22 13.41 -3.22 -10.50
N SER A 23 13.32 -3.32 -11.82
CA SER A 23 14.09 -2.45 -12.70
C SER A 23 13.61 -1.02 -12.46
N ASN A 24 14.51 -0.10 -12.10
CA ASN A 24 14.18 1.32 -11.95
C ASN A 24 13.76 1.87 -13.32
N VAL A 25 12.44 1.96 -13.56
CA VAL A 25 11.89 2.41 -14.84
C VAL A 25 11.87 3.93 -14.85
N ARG A 26 12.53 4.52 -15.85
CA ARG A 26 12.50 5.97 -16.07
C ARG A 26 11.91 6.30 -17.43
N VAL A 27 11.02 7.28 -17.44
CA VAL A 27 10.38 7.79 -18.66
C VAL A 27 10.68 9.27 -18.84
N LEU A 28 10.76 9.72 -20.08
CA LEU A 28 10.74 11.15 -20.41
C LEU A 28 9.28 11.54 -20.60
N ASP A 29 8.78 12.43 -19.75
CA ASP A 29 7.53 13.12 -20.01
C ASP A 29 7.78 14.15 -21.13
N LEU A 30 7.09 13.96 -22.25
CA LEU A 30 7.27 14.79 -23.45
C LEU A 30 6.57 16.14 -23.32
N GLU A 31 5.60 16.28 -22.42
CA GLU A 31 4.90 17.54 -22.19
C GLU A 31 5.74 18.47 -21.30
N SER A 32 6.25 17.95 -20.18
CA SER A 32 7.08 18.74 -19.25
C SER A 32 8.58 18.70 -19.57
N GLY A 33 9.03 17.80 -20.44
CA GLY A 33 10.45 17.53 -20.70
C GLY A 33 11.19 16.87 -19.53
N ARG A 34 10.49 16.47 -18.46
CA ARG A 34 11.10 15.92 -17.23
C ARG A 34 11.30 14.42 -17.33
N ARG A 35 12.39 13.92 -16.75
CA ARG A 35 12.57 12.47 -16.52
C ARG A 35 11.89 12.08 -15.22
N ILE A 36 10.96 11.14 -15.29
CA ILE A 36 10.21 10.61 -14.16
C ILE A 36 10.71 9.19 -13.86
N ASN A 37 10.99 8.91 -12.58
CA ASN A 37 11.18 7.55 -12.10
C ASN A 37 9.80 6.95 -11.82
N VAL A 38 9.29 6.14 -12.74
CA VAL A 38 7.94 5.58 -12.68
C VAL A 38 7.81 4.63 -11.51
N THR A 39 8.82 3.81 -11.24
CA THR A 39 8.82 2.88 -10.10
C THR A 39 8.57 3.63 -8.79
N HIS A 40 9.28 4.73 -8.56
CA HIS A 40 9.08 5.53 -7.35
C HIS A 40 7.74 6.28 -7.33
N ALA A 41 7.23 6.69 -8.50
CA ALA A 41 5.92 7.35 -8.59
C ALA A 41 4.78 6.37 -8.30
N GLU A 42 4.89 5.13 -8.78
CA GLU A 42 3.95 4.04 -8.50
C GLU A 42 3.98 3.66 -7.02
N ASP A 43 5.18 3.49 -6.43
CA ASP A 43 5.32 3.21 -5.00
C ASP A 43 4.68 4.32 -4.15
N ALA A 44 4.95 5.58 -4.49
CA ALA A 44 4.36 6.72 -3.78
C ALA A 44 2.82 6.73 -3.90
N ALA A 45 2.29 6.56 -5.11
CA ALA A 45 0.84 6.53 -5.34
C ALA A 45 0.16 5.35 -4.62
N PHE A 46 0.83 4.20 -4.57
CA PHE A 46 0.36 3.03 -3.83
C PHE A 46 0.27 3.33 -2.33
N TRP A 47 1.34 3.84 -1.72
CA TRP A 47 1.36 4.14 -0.29
C TRP A 47 0.42 5.28 0.09
N GLU A 48 0.30 6.32 -0.74
CA GLU A 48 -0.67 7.40 -0.54
C GLU A 48 -2.11 6.87 -0.56
N GLY A 49 -2.44 6.05 -1.57
CA GLY A 49 -3.77 5.45 -1.71
C GLY A 49 -4.12 4.53 -0.54
N VAL A 50 -3.22 3.60 -0.21
CA VAL A 50 -3.43 2.66 0.91
C VAL A 50 -3.55 3.40 2.24
N THR A 51 -2.73 4.43 2.49
CA THR A 51 -2.80 5.21 3.73
C THR A 51 -4.16 5.88 3.89
N VAL A 52 -4.67 6.51 2.82
CA VAL A 52 -5.98 7.17 2.84
C VAL A 52 -7.10 6.16 3.07
N GLU A 53 -7.08 5.03 2.37
CA GLU A 53 -8.16 4.03 2.48
C GLU A 53 -8.15 3.32 3.85
N VAL A 54 -6.98 3.05 4.44
CA VAL A 54 -6.88 2.52 5.81
C VAL A 54 -7.51 3.50 6.80
N LEU A 55 -7.14 4.78 6.76
CA LEU A 55 -7.69 5.79 7.66
C LEU A 55 -9.20 5.97 7.45
N ARG A 56 -9.66 5.99 6.19
CA ARG A 56 -11.06 6.16 5.82
C ARG A 56 -11.95 5.03 6.30
N HIS A 57 -11.52 3.78 6.10
CA HIS A 57 -12.34 2.61 6.42
C HIS A 57 -12.24 2.17 7.88
N SER A 58 -11.13 2.46 8.56
CA SER A 58 -10.95 2.09 9.97
C SER A 58 -11.31 3.19 10.96
N GLY A 59 -11.20 4.46 10.56
CA GLY A 59 -11.41 5.62 11.44
C GLY A 59 -10.38 5.76 12.56
N VAL A 60 -9.25 5.06 12.49
CA VAL A 60 -8.16 5.19 13.47
C VAL A 60 -7.45 6.53 13.32
N ARG A 61 -6.81 6.99 14.40
CA ARG A 61 -5.99 8.21 14.36
C ARG A 61 -4.69 7.95 13.61
N ILE A 62 -4.08 9.00 13.08
CA ILE A 62 -2.82 8.88 12.33
C ILE A 62 -1.70 8.26 13.17
N GLU A 63 -1.57 8.66 14.43
CA GLU A 63 -0.57 8.10 15.34
C GLU A 63 -0.83 6.62 15.67
N GLU A 64 -2.08 6.16 15.61
CA GLU A 64 -2.44 4.76 15.83
C GLU A 64 -2.20 3.93 14.56
N ALA A 65 -2.46 4.50 13.38
CA ALA A 65 -2.16 3.89 12.09
C ALA A 65 -0.66 3.59 11.93
N LEU A 66 0.20 4.48 12.43
CA LEU A 66 1.65 4.33 12.39
C LEU A 66 2.19 3.21 13.30
N GLU A 67 1.39 2.77 14.28
CA GLU A 67 1.72 1.66 15.19
C GLU A 67 1.08 0.33 14.74
N LEU A 68 0.37 0.31 13.60
CA LEU A 68 -0.19 -0.93 13.07
C LEU A 68 0.91 -1.85 12.59
N THR A 69 0.80 -3.11 12.97
CA THR A 69 1.71 -4.18 12.54
C THR A 69 0.91 -5.37 12.03
N HIS A 70 1.59 -6.39 11.51
CA HIS A 70 0.95 -7.67 11.18
C HIS A 70 0.17 -8.28 12.36
N LEU A 71 0.58 -8.01 13.61
CA LEU A 71 -0.10 -8.50 14.82
C LEU A 71 -1.40 -7.74 15.13
N SER A 72 -1.60 -6.57 14.51
CA SER A 72 -2.84 -5.80 14.56
C SER A 72 -3.94 -6.44 13.74
N ILE A 73 -3.65 -7.43 12.90
CA ILE A 73 -4.64 -8.18 12.12
C ILE A 73 -4.90 -9.51 12.82
N ARG A 74 -6.13 -9.73 13.27
CA ARG A 74 -6.55 -10.99 13.91
C ARG A 74 -7.73 -11.59 13.18
N GLN A 75 -7.81 -12.92 13.20
CA GLN A 75 -9.00 -13.62 12.72
C GLN A 75 -9.80 -14.11 13.92
N TYR A 76 -11.11 -13.92 13.87
CA TYR A 76 -12.05 -14.42 14.87
C TYR A 76 -13.04 -15.36 14.23
N GLN A 77 -13.07 -16.60 14.72
CA GLN A 77 -14.07 -17.58 14.31
C GLN A 77 -15.26 -17.50 15.25
N ARG A 78 -16.44 -17.25 14.68
CA ARG A 78 -17.69 -17.30 15.40
C ARG A 78 -18.12 -18.76 15.65
N PRO A 79 -18.99 -19.01 16.64
CA PRO A 79 -19.51 -20.37 16.90
C PRO A 79 -20.26 -21.01 15.73
N ASN A 80 -20.73 -20.21 14.77
CA ASN A 80 -21.36 -20.68 13.53
C ASN A 80 -20.36 -21.07 12.42
N GLY A 81 -19.05 -20.94 12.65
CA GLY A 81 -17.98 -21.22 11.68
C GLY A 81 -17.58 -20.04 10.79
N GLU A 82 -18.22 -18.88 10.93
CA GLU A 82 -17.87 -17.66 10.18
C GLU A 82 -16.54 -17.07 10.66
N VAL A 83 -15.64 -16.73 9.74
CA VAL A 83 -14.35 -16.08 10.04
C VAL A 83 -14.45 -14.58 9.75
N ILE A 84 -14.17 -13.77 10.76
CA ILE A 84 -14.15 -12.31 10.65
C ILE A 84 -12.74 -11.79 10.91
N ALA A 85 -12.26 -10.93 10.03
CA ALA A 85 -11.00 -10.22 10.24
C ALA A 85 -11.23 -9.04 11.19
N LEU A 86 -10.34 -8.88 12.17
CA LEU A 86 -10.38 -7.86 13.20
C LEU A 86 -9.11 -7.02 13.11
N LEU A 87 -9.29 -5.71 13.18
CA LEU A 87 -8.21 -4.75 13.37
C LEU A 87 -8.09 -4.42 14.86
N VAL A 88 -6.95 -4.76 15.44
CA VAL A 88 -6.60 -4.49 16.83
C VAL A 88 -5.72 -3.24 16.87
N VAL A 89 -6.25 -2.21 17.52
CA VAL A 89 -5.60 -0.91 17.65
C VAL A 89 -5.09 -0.77 19.08
N ALA A 90 -3.78 -0.63 19.24
CA ALA A 90 -3.14 -0.42 20.52
C ALA A 90 -3.61 0.91 21.17
N PRO A 91 -3.62 1.01 22.50
CA PRO A 91 -4.01 2.25 23.19
C PRO A 91 -3.06 3.41 22.84
N SER A 92 -3.61 4.59 22.54
CA SER A 92 -2.82 5.81 22.30
C SER A 92 -3.17 6.91 23.30
N LYS A 93 -2.14 7.49 23.95
CA LYS A 93 -2.10 8.65 24.90
C LYS A 93 -3.16 8.76 26.03
N SER A 94 -4.44 8.50 25.77
CA SER A 94 -5.57 8.53 26.71
C SER A 94 -6.66 7.50 26.38
N ASP A 95 -6.49 6.69 25.33
CA ASP A 95 -7.48 5.71 24.87
C ASP A 95 -7.16 4.27 25.34
N ARG A 96 -8.16 3.38 25.23
CA ARG A 96 -8.03 1.94 25.49
C ARG A 96 -7.75 1.18 24.20
N GLU A 97 -7.32 -0.07 24.33
CA GLU A 97 -7.25 -0.99 23.18
C GLU A 97 -8.63 -1.15 22.55
N ARG A 98 -8.68 -1.10 21.21
CA ARG A 98 -9.92 -1.24 20.42
C ARG A 98 -9.78 -2.41 19.46
N VAL A 99 -10.86 -3.17 19.32
CA VAL A 99 -10.96 -4.26 18.34
C VAL A 99 -12.11 -3.91 17.39
N ILE A 100 -11.77 -3.68 16.13
CA ILE A 100 -12.69 -3.21 15.10
C ILE A 100 -12.88 -4.33 14.08
N PRO A 101 -14.11 -4.81 13.82
CA PRO A 101 -14.37 -5.69 12.70
C PRO A 101 -14.00 -5.01 11.38
N MET A 102 -13.18 -5.65 10.56
CA MET A 102 -12.83 -5.10 9.25
C MET A 102 -13.99 -5.29 8.28
N SER A 103 -14.32 -4.23 7.55
CA SER A 103 -15.16 -4.34 6.36
C SER A 103 -14.42 -5.07 5.25
N ALA A 104 -15.14 -5.52 4.22
CA ALA A 104 -14.53 -6.17 3.07
C ALA A 104 -13.53 -5.24 2.36
N GLU A 105 -13.83 -3.94 2.30
CA GLU A 105 -12.98 -2.91 1.70
C GLU A 105 -11.69 -2.72 2.50
N LEU A 106 -11.78 -2.59 3.83
CA LEU A 106 -10.58 -2.47 4.68
C LEU A 106 -9.70 -3.72 4.56
N PHE A 107 -10.31 -4.90 4.55
CA PHE A 107 -9.58 -6.15 4.40
C PHE A 107 -8.83 -6.21 3.05
N ALA A 108 -9.48 -5.82 1.95
CA ALA A 108 -8.86 -5.80 0.63
C ALA A 108 -7.66 -4.82 0.55
N VAL A 109 -7.79 -3.64 1.16
CA VAL A 109 -6.70 -2.64 1.22
C VAL A 109 -5.52 -3.17 2.02
N VAL A 110 -5.77 -3.74 3.20
CA VAL A 110 -4.72 -4.30 4.05
C VAL A 110 -4.04 -5.50 3.39
N ALA A 111 -4.80 -6.35 2.69
CA ALA A 111 -4.25 -7.48 1.96
C ALA A 111 -3.32 -7.08 0.80
N ALA A 112 -3.49 -5.88 0.24
CA ALA A 112 -2.64 -5.37 -0.83
C ALA A 112 -1.23 -4.96 -0.36
N ILE A 113 -1.04 -4.79 0.96
CA ILE A 113 0.26 -4.41 1.57
C ILE A 113 1.21 -5.62 1.67
N GLY A 114 0.64 -6.85 1.68
CA GLY A 114 1.33 -8.10 1.99
C GLY A 114 2.18 -8.70 0.88
#